data_AF-A0A1Z3HJH4-F1
#
_entry.id   AF-A0A1Z3HJH4-F1
#
_cell.length_a   1.000
_cell.length_b   1.000
_cell.length_c   1.000
_cell.angle_alpha   90.00
_cell.angle_beta   90.00
_cell.angle_gamma   90.00
#
_symmetry.space_group_name_H-M   'P 1'
#
loop_
_entity.id
_entity.type
_entity.pdbx_description
1 polymer ?
#
loop_
_entity_poly.entity_id
_entity_poly.type
_entity_poly.pdbx_seq_one_letter_code
_entity_poly.pdbx_strand_id
1 'polypeptide(L)'
;MEQQLGLEKLYVLGTPCVDNVTRTGLQKFLETTSRSPETVVHYEFMQDFRVHFKHEDGSVETVPFFGLKTNQLKDVFAPSCMSCFDYVNGLADLVVGYMGAPFGWQWIVVRNQTGQDMLDLVMDQLDTQPVTSQGNRKAAVQQSIPAYDKGVTLPMWAAKLMGVVIERIGPKGLEYARFSIDSHFTRNYLYVQRHHPEKLADHVPAFAQRIVSQYTLPEAEESHADSAGG
;
A
#
# COMPACT_ATOMS: atom_id res chain seq x y z
N MET A 1 -17.13 21.69 -5.66
CA MET A 1 -16.07 21.96 -4.67
C MET A 1 -15.55 23.39 -4.79
N GLU A 2 -15.01 23.82 -5.93
CA GLU A 2 -14.53 25.21 -6.14
C GLU A 2 -15.57 26.27 -5.77
N GLN A 3 -16.79 26.17 -6.32
CA GLN A 3 -17.89 27.10 -6.01
C GLN A 3 -18.31 27.09 -4.53
N GLN A 4 -18.27 25.93 -3.87
CA GLN A 4 -18.63 25.83 -2.45
C GLN A 4 -17.56 26.44 -1.55
N LEU A 5 -16.29 26.47 -2.00
CA LEU A 5 -15.15 27.03 -1.28
C LEU A 5 -14.83 28.47 -1.70
N GLY A 6 -15.53 29.03 -2.70
CA GLY A 6 -15.25 30.37 -3.22
C GLY A 6 -13.90 30.49 -3.94
N LEU A 7 -13.40 29.39 -4.51
CA LEU A 7 -12.11 29.36 -5.22
C LEU A 7 -12.30 29.71 -6.70
N GLU A 8 -11.37 30.49 -7.26
CA GLU A 8 -11.31 30.73 -8.71
C GLU A 8 -10.86 29.48 -9.48
N LYS A 9 -9.90 28.72 -8.92
CA LYS A 9 -9.42 27.44 -9.45
C LYS A 9 -8.84 26.59 -8.32
N LEU A 10 -9.09 25.29 -8.35
CA LEU A 10 -8.52 24.29 -7.44
C LEU A 10 -7.56 23.38 -8.21
N TYR A 11 -6.39 23.15 -7.64
CA TYR A 11 -5.39 22.20 -8.12
C TYR A 11 -5.14 21.15 -7.05
N VAL A 12 -5.20 19.87 -7.41
CA VAL A 12 -5.04 18.75 -6.48
C VAL A 12 -3.85 17.88 -6.89
N LEU A 13 -2.72 18.09 -6.22
CA LEU A 13 -1.54 17.22 -6.29
C LEU A 13 -1.68 16.08 -5.28
N GLY A 14 -1.98 14.88 -5.79
CA GLY A 14 -2.12 13.67 -4.99
C GLY A 14 -0.81 12.90 -4.85
N THR A 15 -0.75 12.08 -3.81
CA THR A 15 0.21 10.98 -3.69
C THR A 15 -0.56 9.70 -3.41
N PRO A 16 -0.04 8.53 -3.84
CA PRO A 16 -0.65 7.28 -3.47
C PRO A 16 -0.45 7.00 -1.98
N CYS A 17 -1.41 6.33 -1.35
CA CYS A 17 -1.36 6.07 0.09
C CYS A 17 -2.05 4.76 0.46
N VAL A 18 -1.38 3.98 1.32
CA VAL A 18 -1.90 2.81 2.04
C VAL A 18 -1.28 2.78 3.43
N ASP A 19 -1.84 1.96 4.32
CA ASP A 19 -1.16 1.50 5.53
C ASP A 19 -0.66 2.61 6.47
N ASN A 20 -1.37 3.75 6.47
CA ASN A 20 -1.07 4.81 7.40
C ASN A 20 -1.42 4.38 8.84
N VAL A 21 -0.70 4.97 9.79
CA VAL A 21 -0.69 4.54 11.19
C VAL A 21 -0.97 5.72 12.11
N THR A 22 -1.40 5.42 13.34
CA THR A 22 -1.46 6.44 14.40
C THR A 22 -0.05 6.78 14.89
N ARG A 23 0.11 7.87 15.65
CA ARG A 23 1.41 8.20 16.25
C ARG A 23 1.96 7.07 17.12
N THR A 24 1.11 6.43 17.92
CA THR A 24 1.49 5.26 18.74
C THR A 24 1.80 4.04 17.88
N GLY A 25 1.03 3.82 16.80
CA GLY A 25 1.29 2.76 15.82
C GLY A 25 2.64 2.93 15.12
N LEU A 26 2.98 4.16 14.74
CA LEU A 26 4.28 4.52 14.16
C LEU A 26 5.41 4.20 15.13
N GLN A 27 5.32 4.66 16.39
CA GLN A 27 6.35 4.42 17.39
C GLN A 27 6.58 2.91 17.59
N LYS A 28 5.50 2.15 17.72
CA LYS A 28 5.55 0.68 17.83
C LYS A 28 6.20 0.05 16.60
N PHE A 29 5.86 0.51 15.39
CA PHE A 29 6.46 0.02 14.15
C PHE A 29 7.97 0.25 14.12
N LEU A 30 8.43 1.46 14.43
CA LEU A 30 9.84 1.82 14.44
C LEU A 30 10.62 0.98 15.46
N GLU A 31 10.15 0.93 16.71
CA GLU A 31 10.79 0.16 17.80
C GLU A 31 10.86 -1.35 17.53
N THR A 32 9.89 -1.88 16.79
CA THR A 32 9.85 -3.30 16.45
C THR A 32 10.79 -3.67 15.30
N THR A 33 11.11 -2.70 14.44
CA THR A 33 11.63 -2.95 13.09
C THR A 33 13.02 -2.38 12.85
N SER A 34 13.26 -1.12 13.22
CA SER A 34 14.56 -0.47 13.05
C SER A 34 15.48 -0.80 14.22
N ARG A 35 16.78 -0.92 13.96
CA ARG A 35 17.80 -1.06 15.02
C ARG A 35 18.08 0.24 15.77
N SER A 36 17.71 1.39 15.20
CA SER A 36 17.96 2.73 15.74
C SER A 36 16.75 3.65 15.49
N PRO A 37 15.58 3.30 16.05
CA PRO A 37 14.31 3.97 15.75
C PRO A 37 14.31 5.48 16.04
N GLU A 38 15.08 5.92 17.03
CA GLU A 38 15.20 7.31 17.47
C GLU A 38 15.84 8.24 16.44
N THR A 39 16.57 7.69 15.47
CA THR A 39 17.28 8.49 14.44
C THR A 39 16.57 8.42 13.08
N VAL A 40 15.45 7.71 12.96
CA VAL A 40 14.73 7.57 11.68
C VAL A 40 14.01 8.88 11.33
N VAL A 41 14.31 9.43 10.16
CA VAL A 41 13.63 10.64 9.63
C VAL A 41 12.57 10.31 8.58
N HIS A 42 12.80 9.28 7.76
CA HIS A 42 11.84 8.79 6.78
C HIS A 42 11.92 7.26 6.70
N TYR A 43 10.81 6.63 6.35
CA TYR A 43 10.83 5.23 5.93
C TYR A 43 9.90 5.01 4.75
N GLU A 44 10.16 3.97 3.97
CA GLU A 44 9.30 3.61 2.85
C GLU A 44 9.30 2.09 2.61
N PHE A 45 8.16 1.56 2.19
CA PHE A 45 8.01 0.15 1.78
C PHE A 45 8.35 0.02 0.29
N MET A 46 9.61 -0.26 -0.01
CA MET A 46 10.16 -0.16 -1.36
C MET A 46 9.84 -1.39 -2.23
N GLN A 47 9.95 -1.22 -3.56
CA GLN A 47 9.61 -2.21 -4.58
C GLN A 47 10.55 -3.43 -4.59
N ASP A 48 11.66 -3.38 -3.84
CA ASP A 48 12.60 -4.48 -3.60
C ASP A 48 12.20 -5.38 -2.43
N PHE A 49 10.96 -5.24 -1.94
CA PHE A 49 10.38 -6.01 -0.83
C PHE A 49 11.12 -5.79 0.51
N ARG A 50 11.66 -4.57 0.68
CA ARG A 50 12.32 -4.12 1.91
C ARG A 50 11.73 -2.81 2.38
N VAL A 51 11.67 -2.63 3.69
CA VAL A 51 11.48 -1.32 4.30
C VAL A 51 12.83 -0.63 4.32
N HIS A 52 12.90 0.58 3.78
CA HIS A 52 14.09 1.42 3.81
C HIS A 52 13.86 2.50 4.85
N PHE A 53 14.75 2.62 5.83
CA PHE A 53 14.77 3.67 6.84
C PHE A 53 15.92 4.61 6.53
N LYS A 54 15.63 5.90 6.39
CA LYS A 54 16.63 6.96 6.29
C LYS A 54 16.85 7.56 7.67
N HIS A 55 18.10 7.66 8.09
CA HIS A 55 18.48 8.22 9.38
C HIS A 55 18.94 9.69 9.27
N GLU A 56 18.98 10.39 10.41
CA GLU A 56 19.41 11.79 10.52
C GLU A 56 20.82 12.04 9.97
N ASP A 57 21.72 11.06 10.09
CA ASP A 57 23.09 11.11 9.54
C ASP A 57 23.17 10.85 8.03
N GLY A 58 22.02 10.60 7.39
CA GLY A 58 21.90 10.28 5.98
C GLY A 58 22.11 8.80 5.64
N SER A 59 22.44 7.94 6.62
CA SER A 59 22.56 6.50 6.39
C SER A 59 21.21 5.84 6.11
N VAL A 60 21.25 4.67 5.44
CA VAL A 60 20.06 3.88 5.11
C VAL A 60 20.15 2.50 5.77
N GLU A 61 19.13 2.15 6.53
CA GLU A 61 18.89 0.79 7.04
C GLU A 61 17.81 0.11 6.19
N THR A 62 18.01 -1.15 5.80
CA THR A 62 16.99 -1.92 5.06
C THR A 62 16.58 -3.17 5.82
N VAL A 63 15.27 -3.39 5.95
CA VAL A 63 14.68 -4.56 6.63
C VAL A 63 13.74 -5.30 5.66
N PRO A 64 13.93 -6.61 5.38
CA PRO A 64 13.02 -7.38 4.52
C PRO A 64 11.59 -7.45 5.06
N PHE A 65 10.58 -7.31 4.18
CA PHE A 65 9.15 -7.37 4.56
C PHE A 65 8.79 -8.66 5.31
N PHE A 66 9.28 -9.79 4.83
CA PHE A 66 9.00 -11.11 5.44
C PHE A 66 9.68 -11.31 6.80
N GLY A 67 10.59 -10.42 7.17
CA GLY A 67 11.23 -10.38 8.49
C GLY A 67 10.48 -9.53 9.51
N LEU A 68 9.46 -8.79 9.10
CA LEU A 68 8.64 -7.99 10.00
C LEU A 68 7.86 -8.90 10.95
N LYS A 69 7.80 -8.51 12.23
CA LYS A 69 7.01 -9.21 13.25
C LYS A 69 5.52 -8.90 13.07
N THR A 70 4.93 -9.46 12.02
CA THR A 70 3.54 -9.21 11.61
C THR A 70 2.52 -9.47 12.73
N ASN A 71 2.77 -10.46 13.57
CA ASN A 71 1.95 -10.74 14.76
C ASN A 71 1.92 -9.58 15.79
N GLN A 72 2.98 -8.78 15.88
CA GLN A 72 3.07 -7.60 16.75
C GLN A 72 2.57 -6.33 16.05
N LEU A 73 2.64 -6.31 14.71
CA LEU A 73 2.34 -5.14 13.88
C LEU A 73 0.90 -5.12 13.32
N LYS A 74 0.14 -6.21 13.44
CA LYS A 74 -1.20 -6.32 12.84
C LYS A 74 -2.18 -5.18 13.18
N ASP A 75 -2.05 -4.58 14.36
CA ASP A 75 -2.97 -3.55 14.86
C ASP A 75 -2.42 -2.12 14.70
N VAL A 76 -1.29 -1.93 13.99
CA VAL A 76 -0.70 -0.58 13.84
C VAL A 76 -1.38 0.25 12.75
N PHE A 77 -1.96 -0.42 11.74
CA PHE A 77 -2.66 0.23 10.65
C PHE A 77 -3.98 0.82 11.13
N ALA A 78 -4.25 2.07 10.76
CA ALA A 78 -5.50 2.72 11.13
C ALA A 78 -6.70 1.99 10.48
N PRO A 79 -7.83 1.80 11.19
CA PRO A 79 -9.06 1.23 10.63
C PRO A 79 -9.53 1.89 9.34
N SER A 80 -9.32 3.21 9.20
CA SER A 80 -9.61 3.96 7.98
C SER A 80 -8.75 3.51 6.79
N CYS A 81 -7.47 3.22 7.01
CA CYS A 81 -6.58 2.68 5.97
C CYS A 81 -6.93 1.24 5.61
N MET A 82 -7.36 0.44 6.60
CA MET A 82 -7.86 -0.92 6.40
C MET A 82 -9.21 -0.97 5.67
N SER A 83 -9.89 0.16 5.54
CA SER A 83 -11.15 0.30 4.79
C SER A 83 -11.01 1.20 3.55
N CYS A 84 -9.80 1.63 3.19
CA CYS A 84 -9.57 2.49 2.03
C CYS A 84 -9.49 1.69 0.71
N PHE A 85 -10.09 2.21 -0.36
CA PHE A 85 -9.99 1.66 -1.72
C PHE A 85 -9.47 2.69 -2.74
N ASP A 86 -8.81 3.76 -2.27
CA ASP A 86 -8.29 4.84 -3.12
C ASP A 86 -6.77 4.96 -3.09
N TYR A 87 -6.06 3.84 -3.29
CA TYR A 87 -4.60 3.80 -3.21
C TYR A 87 -3.93 4.72 -4.22
N VAL A 88 -4.49 4.88 -5.42
CA VAL A 88 -3.90 5.71 -6.49
C VAL A 88 -4.40 7.14 -6.50
N ASN A 89 -5.17 7.58 -5.49
CA ASN A 89 -5.73 8.92 -5.37
C ASN A 89 -6.52 9.33 -6.64
N GLY A 90 -7.67 8.67 -6.83
CA GLY A 90 -8.50 8.70 -8.03
C GLY A 90 -9.10 10.06 -8.37
N LEU A 91 -9.20 10.97 -7.39
CA LEU A 91 -9.82 12.29 -7.51
C LEU A 91 -8.81 13.43 -7.68
N ALA A 92 -7.51 13.16 -7.63
CA ALA A 92 -6.49 14.18 -7.89
C ALA A 92 -6.41 14.57 -9.37
N ASP A 93 -5.73 15.69 -9.66
CA ASP A 93 -5.43 16.12 -11.02
C ASP A 93 -4.12 15.48 -11.52
N LEU A 94 -3.11 15.49 -10.66
CA LEU A 94 -1.80 14.89 -10.87
C LEU A 94 -1.44 14.03 -9.65
N VAL A 95 -0.95 12.81 -9.86
CA VAL A 95 -0.49 11.93 -8.78
C VAL A 95 0.97 11.59 -8.96
N VAL A 96 1.76 11.77 -7.90
CA VAL A 96 3.19 11.43 -7.89
C VAL A 96 3.46 10.39 -6.80
N GLY A 97 4.10 9.28 -7.16
CA GLY A 97 4.41 8.19 -6.24
C GLY A 97 5.59 7.36 -6.70
N TYR A 98 5.75 6.14 -6.19
CA TYR A 98 6.89 5.28 -6.51
C TYR A 98 6.50 3.87 -6.98
N MET A 99 5.32 3.35 -6.61
CA MET A 99 4.97 1.93 -6.80
C MET A 99 5.11 1.42 -8.26
N GLY A 100 4.79 2.25 -9.26
CA GLY A 100 4.86 1.87 -10.67
C GLY A 100 6.21 2.11 -11.32
N ALA A 101 7.14 2.73 -10.59
CA ALA A 101 8.43 3.16 -11.12
C ALA A 101 9.53 2.14 -10.81
N PRO A 102 10.59 2.08 -11.65
CA PRO A 102 11.85 1.47 -11.26
C PRO A 102 12.39 2.10 -9.96
N PHE A 103 13.17 1.33 -9.21
CA PHE A 103 13.82 1.84 -8.00
C PHE A 103 14.64 3.11 -8.30
N GLY A 104 14.53 4.13 -7.44
CA GLY A 104 15.16 5.43 -7.64
C GLY A 104 14.39 6.40 -8.55
N TRP A 105 13.26 5.97 -9.14
CA TRP A 105 12.38 6.81 -9.95
C TRP A 105 11.03 7.01 -9.27
N GLN A 106 10.36 8.10 -9.65
CA GLN A 106 8.96 8.33 -9.32
C GLN A 106 8.07 8.02 -10.52
N TRP A 107 6.85 7.57 -10.24
CA TRP A 107 5.80 7.36 -11.21
C TRP A 107 4.82 8.54 -11.12
N ILE A 108 4.45 9.08 -12.28
CA ILE A 108 3.52 10.20 -12.41
C ILE A 108 2.27 9.72 -13.15
N VAL A 109 1.08 10.09 -12.64
CA VAL A 109 -0.22 9.87 -13.28
C VAL A 109 -0.90 11.21 -13.50
N VAL A 110 -0.97 11.61 -14.76
CA VAL A 110 -1.81 12.73 -15.19
C VAL A 110 -3.25 12.22 -15.35
N ARG A 111 -4.22 12.81 -14.64
CA ARG A 111 -5.61 12.35 -14.64
C ARG A 111 -6.53 13.20 -15.50
N ASN A 112 -6.20 14.47 -15.69
CA ASN A 112 -6.98 15.43 -16.47
C ASN A 112 -6.10 16.57 -16.99
N GLN A 113 -6.70 17.52 -17.71
CA GLN A 113 -5.99 18.67 -18.27
C GLN A 113 -5.35 19.56 -17.18
N THR A 114 -6.03 19.79 -16.06
CA THR A 114 -5.45 20.55 -14.94
C THR A 114 -4.15 19.91 -14.45
N GLY A 115 -4.12 18.59 -14.34
CA GLY A 115 -2.91 17.85 -13.95
C GLY A 115 -1.81 17.90 -15.01
N GLN A 116 -2.16 17.95 -16.29
CA GLN A 116 -1.20 18.15 -17.38
C GLN A 116 -0.59 19.55 -17.28
N ASP A 117 -1.41 20.58 -17.11
CA ASP A 117 -0.96 21.97 -16.94
C ASP A 117 0.00 22.08 -15.74
N MET A 118 -0.29 21.38 -14.63
CA MET A 118 0.59 21.33 -13.45
C MET A 118 1.94 20.68 -13.77
N LEU A 119 1.94 19.57 -14.50
CA LEU A 119 3.17 18.85 -14.86
C LEU A 119 4.03 19.70 -15.82
N ASP A 120 3.40 20.33 -16.81
CA ASP A 120 4.07 21.14 -17.83
C ASP A 120 4.88 22.31 -17.25
N LEU A 121 4.52 22.83 -16.06
CA LEU A 121 5.27 23.87 -15.35
C LEU A 121 6.69 23.46 -14.96
N VAL A 122 6.95 22.16 -14.84
CA VAL A 122 8.22 21.62 -14.34
C VAL A 122 8.83 20.59 -15.28
N MET A 123 8.22 20.32 -16.45
CA MET A 123 8.69 19.27 -17.36
C MET A 123 10.14 19.46 -17.83
N ASP A 124 10.62 20.69 -17.93
CA ASP A 124 12.00 21.03 -18.30
C ASP A 124 13.04 20.76 -17.19
N GLN A 125 12.56 20.54 -15.96
CA GLN A 125 13.38 20.23 -14.78
C GLN A 125 13.36 18.73 -14.43
N LEU A 126 12.66 17.90 -15.21
CA LEU A 126 12.48 16.48 -14.94
C LEU A 126 13.16 15.62 -16.01
N ASP A 127 13.96 14.65 -15.56
CA ASP A 127 14.29 13.50 -16.38
C ASP A 127 13.08 12.54 -16.39
N THR A 128 12.61 12.16 -17.57
CA THR A 128 11.45 11.28 -17.72
C THR A 128 11.78 10.05 -18.57
N GLN A 129 11.12 8.94 -18.25
CA GLN A 129 11.22 7.70 -19.02
C GLN A 129 9.86 6.97 -19.05
N PRO A 130 9.61 6.14 -20.07
CA PRO A 130 8.41 5.32 -20.12
C PRO A 130 8.31 4.35 -18.92
N VAL A 131 7.09 4.11 -18.46
CA VAL A 131 6.80 3.08 -17.47
C VAL A 131 7.02 1.68 -18.06
N THR A 132 7.41 0.72 -17.22
CA THR A 132 7.61 -0.67 -17.59
C THR A 132 6.59 -1.57 -16.90
N SER A 133 6.37 -2.79 -17.41
CA SER A 133 5.45 -3.77 -16.81
C SER A 133 5.96 -5.18 -17.12
N GLN A 134 6.32 -5.95 -16.10
CA GLN A 134 6.86 -7.30 -16.28
C GLN A 134 6.41 -8.23 -15.15
N GLY A 135 6.27 -9.53 -15.48
CA GLY A 135 5.92 -10.57 -14.51
C GLY A 135 4.43 -10.84 -14.46
N ASN A 136 3.99 -11.58 -13.45
CA ASN A 136 2.58 -11.90 -13.22
C ASN A 136 2.30 -11.86 -11.72
N ARG A 137 1.45 -10.92 -11.30
CA ARG A 137 1.10 -10.75 -9.89
C ARG A 137 0.14 -11.79 -9.34
N LYS A 138 -0.72 -12.42 -10.16
CA LYS A 138 -1.94 -13.11 -9.68
C LYS A 138 -1.63 -14.21 -8.67
N ALA A 139 -0.66 -15.07 -8.98
CA ALA A 139 -0.27 -16.14 -8.08
C ALA A 139 0.31 -15.61 -6.76
N ALA A 140 1.13 -14.56 -6.83
CA ALA A 140 1.72 -13.94 -5.65
C ALA A 140 0.64 -13.32 -4.74
N VAL A 141 -0.34 -12.62 -5.32
CA VAL A 141 -1.48 -12.09 -4.56
C VAL A 141 -2.27 -13.24 -3.92
N GLN A 142 -2.68 -14.24 -4.70
CA GLN A 142 -3.49 -15.36 -4.21
C GLN A 142 -2.82 -16.11 -3.06
N GLN A 143 -1.50 -16.34 -3.14
CA GLN A 143 -0.73 -17.04 -2.11
C GLN A 143 -0.48 -16.18 -0.87
N SER A 144 -0.51 -14.85 -1.00
CA SER A 144 -0.31 -13.93 0.12
C SER A 144 -1.55 -13.75 1.00
N ILE A 145 -2.75 -14.01 0.48
CA ILE A 145 -4.02 -13.83 1.20
C ILE A 145 -4.02 -14.56 2.56
N PRO A 146 -3.70 -15.87 2.65
CA PRO A 146 -3.65 -16.57 3.94
C PRO A 146 -2.59 -16.03 4.91
N ALA A 147 -1.48 -15.47 4.38
CA ALA A 147 -0.40 -14.95 5.20
C ALA A 147 -0.80 -13.64 5.91
N TYR A 148 -1.49 -12.74 5.20
CA TYR A 148 -2.09 -11.54 5.80
C TYR A 148 -3.23 -11.90 6.74
N ASP A 149 -4.04 -12.88 6.37
CA ASP A 149 -5.18 -13.34 7.17
C ASP A 149 -4.75 -13.93 8.53
N LYS A 150 -3.68 -14.74 8.52
CA LYS A 150 -3.20 -15.45 9.72
C LYS A 150 -2.01 -14.77 10.43
N GLY A 151 -1.50 -13.67 9.89
CA GLY A 151 -0.38 -12.92 10.48
C GLY A 151 0.92 -13.74 10.59
N VAL A 152 1.28 -14.50 9.55
CA VAL A 152 2.46 -15.39 9.56
C VAL A 152 3.76 -14.57 9.44
N THR A 153 4.75 -14.89 10.27
CA THR A 153 6.10 -14.31 10.22
C THR A 153 7.12 -15.39 9.80
N LEU A 154 8.06 -15.05 8.91
CA LEU A 154 9.12 -15.97 8.49
C LEU A 154 10.43 -15.71 9.24
N PRO A 155 11.24 -16.77 9.52
CA PRO A 155 12.59 -16.57 10.03
C PRO A 155 13.44 -15.71 9.08
N MET A 156 14.30 -14.84 9.63
CA MET A 156 15.07 -13.87 8.85
C MET A 156 15.90 -14.46 7.71
N TRP A 157 16.44 -15.67 7.87
CA TRP A 157 17.20 -16.34 6.81
C TRP A 157 16.30 -16.74 5.63
N ALA A 158 15.08 -17.23 5.90
CA ALA A 158 14.09 -17.59 4.89
C ALA A 158 13.50 -16.35 4.21
N ALA A 159 13.25 -15.29 5.00
CA ALA A 159 12.84 -13.98 4.50
C ALA A 159 13.84 -13.39 3.49
N LYS A 160 15.15 -13.47 3.80
CA LYS A 160 16.21 -13.01 2.89
C LYS A 160 16.26 -13.84 1.60
N LEU A 161 16.11 -15.16 1.69
CA LEU A 161 16.11 -16.02 0.50
C LEU A 161 14.90 -15.73 -0.41
N MET A 162 13.70 -15.58 0.16
CA MET A 162 12.52 -15.18 -0.62
C MET A 162 12.69 -13.80 -1.26
N GLY A 163 13.29 -12.84 -0.54
CA GLY A 163 13.62 -11.53 -1.11
C GLY A 163 14.44 -11.64 -2.40
N VAL A 164 15.48 -12.47 -2.43
CA VAL A 164 16.33 -12.67 -3.62
C VAL A 164 15.55 -13.31 -4.78
N VAL A 165 14.67 -14.27 -4.49
CA VAL A 165 13.84 -14.93 -5.53
C VAL A 165 12.85 -13.93 -6.14
N ILE A 166 12.18 -13.16 -5.29
CA ILE A 166 11.17 -12.19 -5.70
C ILE A 166 11.82 -11.02 -6.46
N GLU A 167 12.99 -10.54 -6.06
CA GLU A 167 13.70 -9.49 -6.80
C GLU A 167 14.02 -9.90 -8.26
N ARG A 168 14.29 -11.19 -8.47
CA ARG A 168 14.60 -11.73 -9.81
C ARG A 168 13.36 -12.06 -10.64
N ILE A 169 12.33 -12.66 -10.04
CA ILE A 169 11.21 -13.29 -10.76
C ILE A 169 9.87 -12.57 -10.51
N GLY A 170 9.82 -11.73 -9.48
CA GLY A 170 8.62 -10.99 -9.07
C GLY A 170 8.18 -9.93 -10.07
N PRO A 171 6.96 -9.40 -9.88
CA PRO A 171 6.41 -8.38 -10.75
C PRO A 171 7.23 -7.08 -10.66
N LYS A 172 7.36 -6.36 -11.78
CA LYS A 172 8.14 -5.12 -11.89
C LYS A 172 7.34 -4.01 -12.58
N GLY A 173 7.65 -2.77 -12.22
CA GLY A 173 6.99 -1.57 -12.74
C GLY A 173 5.49 -1.56 -12.44
N LEU A 174 4.66 -1.28 -13.44
CA LEU A 174 3.20 -1.27 -13.29
C LEU A 174 2.62 -2.60 -12.81
N GLU A 175 3.29 -3.73 -13.09
CA GLU A 175 2.82 -5.03 -12.60
C GLU A 175 3.02 -5.16 -11.08
N TYR A 176 4.08 -4.56 -10.53
CA TYR A 176 4.27 -4.44 -9.08
C TYR A 176 3.23 -3.51 -8.47
N ALA A 177 2.93 -2.37 -9.11
CA ALA A 177 1.88 -1.47 -8.66
C ALA A 177 0.52 -2.20 -8.55
N ARG A 178 0.16 -2.98 -9.59
CA ARG A 178 -1.05 -3.81 -9.56
C ARG A 178 -0.99 -4.90 -8.49
N PHE A 179 0.18 -5.54 -8.27
CA PHE A 179 0.36 -6.50 -7.17
C PHE A 179 0.02 -5.84 -5.83
N SER A 180 0.59 -4.66 -5.56
CA SER A 180 0.33 -3.92 -4.33
C SER A 180 -1.15 -3.55 -4.19
N ILE A 181 -1.77 -3.00 -5.24
CA ILE A 181 -3.19 -2.64 -5.24
C ILE A 181 -4.08 -3.85 -4.95
N ASP A 182 -3.88 -4.96 -5.67
CA ASP A 182 -4.69 -6.17 -5.52
C ASP A 182 -4.54 -6.77 -4.11
N SER A 183 -3.30 -6.82 -3.57
CA SER A 183 -3.04 -7.28 -2.20
C SER A 183 -3.71 -6.40 -1.14
N HIS A 184 -3.67 -5.07 -1.26
CA HIS A 184 -4.30 -4.18 -0.30
C HIS A 184 -5.83 -4.22 -0.41
N PHE A 185 -6.39 -4.26 -1.62
CA PHE A 185 -7.84 -4.27 -1.81
C PHE A 185 -8.47 -5.59 -1.35
N THR A 186 -7.82 -6.73 -1.58
CA THR A 186 -8.29 -8.02 -1.04
C THR A 186 -8.26 -8.04 0.49
N ARG A 187 -7.18 -7.56 1.10
CA ARG A 187 -7.07 -7.42 2.57
C ARG A 187 -8.13 -6.47 3.14
N ASN A 188 -8.31 -5.29 2.52
CA ASN A 188 -9.24 -4.28 2.98
C ASN A 188 -10.69 -4.71 2.80
N TYR A 189 -11.00 -5.44 1.72
CA TYR A 189 -12.31 -6.07 1.53
C TYR A 189 -12.64 -7.03 2.66
N LEU A 190 -11.71 -7.93 3.01
CA LEU A 190 -11.87 -8.86 4.13
C LEU A 190 -12.04 -8.12 5.46
N TYR A 191 -11.29 -7.03 5.66
CA TYR A 191 -11.43 -6.19 6.86
C TYR A 191 -12.85 -5.61 6.98
N VAL A 192 -13.36 -4.97 5.92
CA VAL A 192 -14.71 -4.39 5.90
C VAL A 192 -15.77 -5.49 6.04
N GLN A 193 -15.61 -6.62 5.36
CA GLN A 193 -16.56 -7.74 5.46
C GLN A 193 -16.69 -8.27 6.89
N ARG A 194 -15.59 -8.30 7.66
CA ARG A 194 -15.58 -8.83 9.03
C ARG A 194 -16.03 -7.83 10.08
N HIS A 195 -15.67 -6.56 9.92
CA HIS A 195 -15.90 -5.53 10.94
C HIS A 195 -17.13 -4.66 10.67
N HIS A 196 -17.51 -4.52 9.41
CA HIS A 196 -18.61 -3.67 8.93
C HIS A 196 -19.40 -4.35 7.78
N PRO A 197 -19.87 -5.61 7.94
CA PRO A 197 -20.57 -6.34 6.89
C PRO A 197 -21.77 -5.58 6.33
N GLU A 198 -22.45 -4.79 7.17
CA GLU A 198 -23.62 -3.98 6.83
C GLU A 198 -23.30 -2.84 5.85
N LYS A 199 -22.03 -2.43 5.74
CA LYS A 199 -21.58 -1.37 4.83
C LYS A 199 -20.87 -1.88 3.59
N LEU A 200 -20.54 -3.18 3.53
CA LEU A 200 -19.64 -3.73 2.52
C LEU A 200 -20.08 -3.40 1.08
N ALA A 201 -21.37 -3.55 0.79
CA ALA A 201 -21.92 -3.33 -0.55
C ALA A 201 -21.86 -1.84 -0.98
N ASP A 202 -22.12 -0.93 -0.05
CA ASP A 202 -22.16 0.52 -0.34
C ASP A 202 -20.76 1.17 -0.28
N HIS A 203 -19.87 0.61 0.53
CA HIS A 203 -18.54 1.18 0.80
C HIS A 203 -17.49 0.75 -0.22
N VAL A 204 -17.55 -0.49 -0.73
CA VAL A 204 -16.55 -1.00 -1.69
C VAL A 204 -16.89 -0.50 -3.10
N PRO A 205 -16.02 0.32 -3.74
CA PRO A 205 -16.30 0.80 -5.08
C PRO A 205 -16.32 -0.34 -6.12
N ALA A 206 -17.15 -0.19 -7.15
CA ALA A 206 -17.30 -1.20 -8.20
C ALA A 206 -15.97 -1.62 -8.87
N PHE A 207 -15.01 -0.70 -9.03
CA PHE A 207 -13.70 -1.05 -9.59
C PHE A 207 -12.87 -1.93 -8.64
N ALA A 208 -12.95 -1.69 -7.33
CA ALA A 208 -12.27 -2.48 -6.32
C ALA A 208 -12.91 -3.87 -6.23
N GLN A 209 -14.24 -3.96 -6.30
CA GLN A 209 -14.95 -5.24 -6.32
C GLN A 209 -14.55 -6.11 -7.52
N ARG A 210 -14.38 -5.51 -8.72
CA ARG A 210 -13.86 -6.23 -9.92
C ARG A 210 -12.42 -6.72 -9.77
N ILE A 211 -11.61 -6.06 -8.96
CA ILE A 211 -10.25 -6.50 -8.65
C ILE A 211 -10.31 -7.68 -7.68
N VAL A 212 -11.04 -7.51 -6.58
CA VAL A 212 -11.19 -8.52 -5.53
C VAL A 212 -11.81 -9.81 -6.07
N SER A 213 -12.79 -9.72 -6.97
CA SER A 213 -13.46 -10.89 -7.56
C SER A 213 -12.56 -11.77 -8.44
N GLN A 214 -11.32 -11.38 -8.71
CA GLN A 214 -10.35 -12.19 -9.44
C GLN A 214 -9.62 -13.20 -8.55
N TYR A 215 -9.85 -13.17 -7.24
CA TYR A 215 -9.15 -13.97 -6.24
C TYR A 215 -10.14 -14.80 -5.41
N THR A 216 -9.69 -15.97 -4.97
CA THR A 216 -10.42 -16.79 -4.01
C THR A 216 -10.14 -16.26 -2.61
N LEU A 217 -11.18 -15.75 -1.95
CA LEU A 217 -11.12 -15.25 -0.57
C LEU A 217 -11.50 -16.36 0.42
N PRO A 218 -11.00 -16.32 1.68
CA PRO A 218 -11.49 -17.18 2.74
C PRO A 218 -12.99 -16.94 2.98
N GLU A 219 -13.68 -17.98 3.43
CA GLU A 219 -15.08 -17.85 3.85
C GLU A 219 -15.18 -16.84 5.00
N ALA A 220 -16.28 -16.07 5.03
CA ALA A 220 -16.57 -15.25 6.18
C ALA A 220 -16.83 -16.18 7.36
N GLU A 221 -16.05 -16.06 8.44
CA GLU A 221 -16.40 -16.75 9.68
C GLU A 221 -17.77 -16.22 10.12
N GLU A 222 -18.77 -17.10 10.21
CA GLU A 222 -20.04 -16.76 10.83
C GLU A 222 -19.72 -16.32 12.25
N SER A 223 -20.01 -15.05 12.57
CA SER A 223 -19.91 -14.58 13.94
C SER A 223 -20.86 -15.45 14.77
N HIS A 224 -20.31 -16.39 15.53
CA HIS A 224 -21.03 -16.97 16.66
C HIS A 224 -21.29 -15.81 17.63
N ALA A 225 -22.45 -15.19 17.45
CA ALA A 225 -23.06 -14.37 18.46
C ALA A 225 -23.37 -15.33 19.61
N ASP A 226 -22.40 -15.51 20.50
CA ASP A 226 -22.63 -16.17 21.77
C ASP A 226 -23.73 -15.39 22.49
N SER A 227 -24.85 -16.06 22.60
CA SER A 227 -25.91 -15.81 23.55
C SER A 227 -25.31 -15.75 24.96
N ALA A 228 -25.03 -14.55 25.46
CA ALA A 228 -24.94 -14.29 26.88
C ALA A 228 -26.23 -13.61 27.32
N GLY A 229 -27.28 -14.44 27.45
CA GLY A 229 -28.31 -14.19 28.45
C GLY A 229 -27.71 -14.45 29.83
N GLY A 230 -27.95 -13.52 30.74
CA GLY A 230 -27.57 -13.55 32.15
C GLY A 230 -28.03 -12.27 32.83
#